data_AF-A0A819Z7P3-F1
#
_entry.id   AF-A0A819Z7P3-F1
#
_cell.length_a   1.000
_cell.length_b   1.000
_cell.length_c   1.000
_cell.angle_alpha   90.00
_cell.angle_beta   90.00
_cell.angle_gamma   90.00
#
_symmetry.space_group_name_H-M   'P 1'
#
loop_
_entity.id
_entity.type
_entity.pdbx_description
1 polymer ?
#
loop_
_entity_poly.entity_id
_entity_poly.type
_entity_poly.pdbx_seq_one_letter_code
_entity_poly.pdbx_strand_id
1 'polypeptide(L)'
;MINRLTTSIAEANAIISNLQIQLTTYWTQIAGSGVTSTTSTTNNNRTPKAEMEEYKALEVFEQLATPLQWSTHLILKSKMKLYGTKSKNYLAATKRVEYDSPPKFISNIDFTFKIDESIFNKDEAQALYTHMRHITKEYRIQAMSLYVQSTNRERDNQTYH
;
A
#
# COMPACT_ATOMS: atom_id res chain seq x y z
N MET A 1 29.98 -35.43 -9.62
CA MET A 1 29.68 -34.50 -8.50
C MET A 1 28.77 -33.35 -8.95
N ILE A 2 29.04 -32.71 -10.10
CA ILE A 2 28.21 -31.64 -10.71
C ILE A 2 26.73 -32.05 -10.88
N ASN A 3 26.45 -33.25 -11.40
CA ASN A 3 25.08 -33.70 -11.63
C ASN A 3 24.22 -33.77 -10.35
N ARG A 4 24.82 -34.08 -9.19
CA ARG A 4 24.11 -34.11 -7.90
C ARG A 4 23.74 -32.71 -7.42
N LEU A 5 24.58 -31.72 -7.69
CA LEU A 5 24.30 -30.33 -7.35
C LEU A 5 23.16 -29.79 -8.22
N THR A 6 23.17 -30.10 -9.51
CA THR A 6 22.11 -29.71 -10.44
C THR A 6 20.76 -30.32 -10.06
N THR A 7 20.73 -31.60 -9.68
CA THR A 7 19.50 -32.25 -9.19
C THR A 7 19.00 -31.60 -7.90
N SER A 8 19.87 -31.32 -6.94
CA SER A 8 19.49 -30.66 -5.68
C SER A 8 18.94 -29.24 -5.88
N ILE A 9 19.49 -28.49 -6.84
CA ILE A 9 18.98 -27.15 -7.20
C ILE A 9 17.59 -27.28 -7.86
N ALA A 10 17.40 -28.25 -8.75
CA ALA A 10 16.11 -28.49 -9.39
C ALA A 10 15.04 -28.90 -8.37
N GLU A 11 15.38 -29.76 -7.41
CA GLU A 11 14.50 -30.17 -6.30
C GLU A 11 14.16 -28.98 -5.39
N ALA A 12 15.14 -28.16 -5.02
CA ALA A 12 14.91 -26.95 -4.21
C ALA A 12 13.98 -25.95 -4.92
N ASN A 13 14.17 -25.75 -6.23
CA ASN A 13 13.31 -24.86 -7.02
C ASN A 13 11.87 -25.41 -7.15
N ALA A 14 11.71 -26.72 -7.29
CA ALA A 14 10.40 -27.37 -7.30
C ALA A 14 9.67 -27.19 -5.96
N ILE A 15 10.39 -27.32 -4.83
CA ILE A 15 9.85 -27.09 -3.48
C ILE A 15 9.43 -25.63 -3.30
N ILE A 16 10.27 -24.67 -3.70
CA ILE A 16 9.96 -23.23 -3.60
C ILE A 16 8.71 -22.88 -4.42
N SER A 17 8.62 -23.39 -5.66
CA SER A 17 7.45 -23.17 -6.52
C SER A 17 6.17 -23.76 -5.89
N ASN A 18 6.24 -24.96 -5.33
CA ASN A 18 5.11 -25.59 -4.65
C ASN A 18 4.66 -24.77 -3.42
N LEU A 19 5.60 -24.28 -2.60
CA LEU A 19 5.29 -23.43 -1.45
C LEU A 19 4.62 -22.11 -1.87
N GLN A 20 5.06 -21.49 -2.97
CA GLN A 20 4.44 -20.27 -3.51
C GLN A 20 3.00 -20.52 -3.98
N ILE A 21 2.73 -21.65 -4.62
CA ILE A 21 1.37 -22.03 -5.05
C ILE A 21 0.47 -22.27 -3.83
N GLN A 22 0.96 -22.96 -2.80
CA GLN A 22 0.20 -23.22 -1.57
C GLN A 22 -0.14 -21.92 -0.83
N LEU A 23 0.83 -21.01 -0.70
CA LEU A 23 0.60 -19.69 -0.10
C LEU A 23 -0.42 -18.87 -0.89
N THR A 24 -0.32 -18.87 -2.22
CA THR A 24 -1.25 -18.14 -3.10
C THR A 24 -2.67 -18.72 -2.98
N THR A 25 -2.79 -20.04 -2.96
CA THR A 25 -4.07 -20.74 -2.78
C THR A 25 -4.70 -20.41 -1.45
N TYR A 26 -3.92 -20.42 -0.37
CA TYR A 26 -4.36 -20.05 0.99
C TYR A 26 -4.89 -18.61 1.04
N TRP A 27 -4.15 -17.64 0.52
CA TRP A 27 -4.60 -16.24 0.50
C TRP A 27 -5.82 -16.02 -0.38
N THR A 28 -5.94 -16.77 -1.48
CA THR A 28 -7.11 -16.70 -2.38
C THR A 28 -8.36 -17.31 -1.72
N GLN A 29 -8.22 -18.38 -0.93
CA GLN A 29 -9.33 -18.98 -0.18
C GLN A 29 -9.82 -18.07 0.95
N ILE A 30 -8.91 -17.35 1.60
CA ILE A 30 -9.25 -16.31 2.59
C ILE A 30 -9.97 -15.14 1.92
N ALA A 31 -9.53 -14.73 0.72
CA ALA A 31 -10.16 -13.65 -0.04
C ALA A 31 -11.50 -14.06 -0.70
N GLY A 32 -11.71 -15.35 -0.96
CA GLY A 32 -12.85 -15.87 -1.72
C GLY A 32 -14.11 -16.21 -0.89
N SER A 33 -14.04 -16.15 0.45
CA SER A 33 -15.19 -16.50 1.32
C SER A 33 -16.11 -15.32 1.65
N GLY A 34 -16.28 -14.36 0.74
CA GLY A 34 -17.22 -13.26 0.93
C GLY A 34 -17.36 -12.34 -0.28
N VAL A 35 -18.30 -12.66 -1.18
CA VAL A 35 -18.85 -11.67 -2.12
C VAL A 35 -20.00 -10.95 -1.41
N THR A 36 -19.89 -9.63 -1.19
CA THR A 36 -20.68 -8.58 -1.91
C THR A 36 -20.28 -7.20 -1.36
N SER A 37 -20.12 -6.25 -2.26
CA SER A 37 -19.84 -4.82 -2.05
C SER A 37 -20.65 -4.15 -0.94
N THR A 38 -20.00 -3.33 -0.10
CA THR A 38 -20.45 -1.96 0.23
C THR A 38 -19.41 -1.22 1.08
N THR A 39 -19.39 0.08 0.87
CA THR A 39 -18.76 1.16 1.64
C THR A 39 -18.51 0.91 3.13
N SER A 40 -17.50 1.64 3.64
CA SER A 40 -17.31 2.12 5.02
C SER A 40 -16.42 1.30 5.96
N THR A 41 -15.55 2.06 6.62
CA THR A 41 -15.09 1.83 8.00
C THR A 41 -14.07 0.72 8.20
N THR A 42 -12.87 1.17 8.55
CA THR A 42 -11.87 0.43 9.32
C THR A 42 -12.52 -0.13 10.59
N ASN A 43 -13.12 -1.31 10.52
CA ASN A 43 -13.52 -2.09 11.68
C ASN A 43 -12.58 -3.27 11.84
N ASN A 44 -11.90 -3.29 12.98
CA ASN A 44 -11.08 -4.37 13.50
C ASN A 44 -11.94 -5.60 13.86
N ASN A 45 -12.65 -6.18 12.90
CA ASN A 45 -13.42 -7.41 13.14
C ASN A 45 -12.62 -8.61 12.64
N ARG A 46 -11.50 -8.91 13.31
CA ARG A 46 -10.97 -10.29 13.31
C ARG A 46 -11.96 -11.12 14.12
N THR A 47 -12.48 -12.19 13.53
CA THR A 47 -13.41 -13.07 14.25
C THR A 47 -12.64 -13.83 15.33
N PRO A 48 -13.25 -14.13 16.49
CA PRO A 48 -12.59 -14.90 17.56
C PRO A 48 -12.05 -16.26 17.08
N LYS A 49 -12.69 -16.85 16.06
CA LYS A 49 -12.20 -18.05 15.37
C LYS A 49 -10.88 -17.80 14.61
N ALA A 50 -10.78 -16.72 13.84
CA ALA A 50 -9.56 -16.40 13.11
C ALA A 50 -8.39 -16.07 14.05
N GLU A 51 -8.66 -15.41 15.18
CA GLU A 51 -7.63 -15.14 16.20
C GLU A 51 -7.16 -16.42 16.90
N MET A 52 -8.08 -17.33 17.22
CA MET A 52 -7.77 -18.63 17.82
C MET A 52 -6.99 -19.54 16.86
N GLU A 53 -7.32 -19.52 15.57
CA GLU A 53 -6.59 -20.26 14.53
C GLU A 53 -5.18 -19.67 14.31
N GLU A 54 -5.03 -18.35 14.31
CA GLU A 54 -3.72 -17.67 14.27
C GLU A 54 -2.88 -18.03 15.50
N TYR A 55 -3.48 -18.09 16.69
CA TYR A 55 -2.81 -18.46 17.94
C TYR A 55 -2.32 -19.92 17.93
N LYS A 56 -3.16 -20.86 17.50
CA LYS A 56 -2.76 -22.28 17.35
C LYS A 56 -1.66 -22.47 16.31
N ALA A 57 -1.72 -21.73 15.21
CA ALA A 57 -0.68 -21.79 14.18
C ALA A 57 0.67 -21.25 14.70
N LEU A 58 0.64 -20.19 15.53
CA LEU A 58 1.83 -19.66 16.21
C LEU A 58 2.42 -20.68 17.19
N GLU A 59 1.59 -21.30 18.03
CA GLU A 59 2.03 -22.30 19.01
C GLU A 59 2.69 -23.52 18.32
N VAL A 60 2.08 -24.02 17.24
CA VAL A 60 2.64 -25.11 16.43
C VAL A 60 3.96 -24.69 15.77
N PHE A 61 4.04 -23.45 15.28
CA PHE A 61 5.28 -22.92 14.71
C PHE A 61 6.38 -22.83 15.77
N GLU A 62 6.07 -22.38 16.99
CA GLU A 62 7.04 -22.30 18.09
C GLU A 62 7.61 -23.66 18.49
N GLN A 63 6.80 -24.70 18.46
CA GLN A 63 7.21 -26.06 18.82
C GLN A 63 8.04 -26.74 17.73
N LEU A 64 7.86 -26.36 16.46
CA LEU A 64 8.50 -27.03 15.31
C LEU A 64 9.65 -26.21 14.70
N ALA A 65 9.67 -24.90 14.89
CA ALA A 65 10.65 -24.03 14.28
C ALA A 65 12.00 -24.09 15.00
N THR A 66 13.06 -24.24 14.21
CA THR A 66 14.43 -24.04 14.68
C THR A 66 14.68 -22.59 15.09
N PRO A 67 15.66 -22.29 15.96
CA PRO A 67 16.01 -20.92 16.33
C PRO A 67 16.29 -19.99 15.13
N LEU A 68 16.89 -20.54 14.06
CA LEU A 68 17.13 -19.81 12.81
C LEU A 68 15.82 -19.45 12.09
N GLN A 69 14.86 -20.37 12.03
CA GLN A 69 13.53 -20.12 11.45
C GLN A 69 12.75 -19.09 12.27
N TRP A 70 12.91 -19.09 13.60
CA TRP A 70 12.34 -18.08 14.50
C TRP A 70 12.89 -16.68 14.22
N SER A 71 14.21 -16.55 14.10
CA SER A 71 14.86 -15.28 13.76
C SER A 71 14.42 -14.77 12.38
N THR A 72 14.30 -15.68 11.42
CA THR A 72 13.84 -15.40 10.06
C THR A 72 12.38 -14.92 10.06
N HIS A 73 11.50 -15.57 10.83
CA HIS A 73 10.10 -15.16 10.99
C HIS A 73 9.97 -13.74 11.54
N LEU A 74 10.73 -13.38 12.57
CA LEU A 74 10.69 -12.03 13.16
C LEU A 74 11.09 -10.95 12.15
N ILE A 75 12.15 -11.21 11.39
CA ILE A 75 12.61 -10.31 10.33
C ILE A 75 11.55 -10.20 9.23
N LEU A 76 11.01 -11.32 8.74
CA LEU A 76 9.95 -11.35 7.72
C LEU A 76 8.67 -10.64 8.19
N LYS A 77 8.25 -10.83 9.44
CA LYS A 77 7.05 -10.21 10.02
C LYS A 77 7.15 -8.68 9.98
N SER A 78 8.29 -8.12 10.38
CA SER A 78 8.51 -6.67 10.28
C SER A 78 8.51 -6.17 8.82
N LYS A 79 9.16 -6.90 7.91
CA LYS A 79 9.19 -6.58 6.47
C LYS A 79 7.79 -6.63 5.86
N MET A 80 6.98 -7.65 6.18
CA MET A 80 5.60 -7.79 5.72
C MET A 80 4.68 -6.69 6.25
N LYS A 81 4.84 -6.29 7.53
CA LYS A 81 4.09 -5.16 8.09
C LYS A 81 4.41 -3.86 7.35
N LEU A 82 5.69 -3.63 7.06
CA LEU A 82 6.13 -2.46 6.31
C LEU A 82 5.59 -2.48 4.87
N TYR A 83 5.62 -3.64 4.20
CA TYR A 83 5.02 -3.84 2.88
C TYR A 83 3.52 -3.56 2.86
N GLY A 84 2.77 -4.14 3.81
CA GLY A 84 1.34 -3.88 3.93
C GLY A 84 1.02 -2.40 4.12
N THR A 85 1.85 -1.68 4.88
CA THR A 85 1.69 -0.23 5.09
C THR A 85 1.93 0.54 3.80
N LYS A 86 3.03 0.28 3.09
CA LYS A 86 3.36 0.99 1.85
C LYS A 86 2.39 0.69 0.71
N SER A 87 1.94 -0.56 0.58
CA SER A 87 0.92 -0.97 -0.37
C SER A 87 -0.41 -0.23 -0.12
N LYS A 88 -0.85 -0.13 1.13
CA LYS A 88 -2.02 0.68 1.52
C LYS A 88 -1.85 2.16 1.18
N ASN A 89 -0.66 2.73 1.43
CA ASN A 89 -0.38 4.13 1.11
C ASN A 89 -0.45 4.39 -0.40
N TYR A 90 0.09 3.50 -1.22
CA TYR A 90 -0.01 3.58 -2.67
C TYR A 90 -1.46 3.51 -3.15
N LEU A 91 -2.25 2.53 -2.67
CA LEU A 91 -3.66 2.42 -3.02
C LEU A 91 -4.45 3.69 -2.61
N ALA A 92 -4.17 4.22 -1.42
CA ALA A 92 -4.77 5.47 -0.97
C ALA A 92 -4.37 6.67 -1.85
N ALA A 93 -3.13 6.72 -2.34
CA ALA A 93 -2.67 7.74 -3.28
C ALA A 93 -3.38 7.61 -4.64
N THR A 94 -3.53 6.40 -5.18
CA THR A 94 -4.29 6.16 -6.42
C THR A 94 -5.74 6.62 -6.29
N LYS A 95 -6.41 6.29 -5.17
CA LYS A 95 -7.77 6.75 -4.90
C LYS A 95 -7.89 8.26 -4.79
N ARG A 96 -6.88 8.94 -4.25
CA ARG A 96 -6.86 10.41 -4.19
C ARG A 96 -6.78 11.05 -5.57
N VAL A 97 -6.03 10.46 -6.50
CA VAL A 97 -6.02 10.88 -7.92
C VAL A 97 -7.42 10.72 -8.52
N GLU A 98 -8.06 9.56 -8.30
CA GLU A 98 -9.40 9.26 -8.81
C GLU A 98 -10.45 10.30 -8.34
N TYR A 99 -10.32 10.79 -7.10
CA TYR A 99 -11.24 11.77 -6.50
C TYR A 99 -10.73 13.22 -6.54
N ASP A 100 -9.74 13.56 -7.37
CA ASP A 100 -9.12 14.90 -7.47
C ASP A 100 -8.81 15.55 -6.10
N SER A 101 -8.40 14.72 -5.15
CA SER A 101 -8.24 15.09 -3.74
C SER A 101 -6.76 15.24 -3.41
N PRO A 102 -6.26 16.39 -2.97
CA PRO A 102 -4.82 16.61 -2.78
C PRO A 102 -4.24 15.73 -1.65
N PRO A 103 -2.91 15.54 -1.56
CA PRO A 103 -2.27 14.87 -0.44
C PRO A 103 -2.59 15.54 0.90
N LYS A 104 -2.67 14.75 1.98
CA LYS A 104 -3.03 15.25 3.33
C LYS A 104 -2.12 16.36 3.86
N PHE A 105 -0.85 16.37 3.46
CA PHE A 105 0.10 17.38 3.93
C PHE A 105 -0.11 18.75 3.28
N ILE A 106 -0.80 18.83 2.14
CA ILE A 106 -1.18 20.10 1.48
C ILE A 106 -2.68 20.37 1.52
N SER A 107 -3.50 19.45 2.04
CA SER A 107 -4.96 19.63 2.05
C SER A 107 -5.41 20.81 2.91
N ASN A 108 -4.57 21.22 3.87
CA ASN A 108 -4.84 22.33 4.78
C ASN A 108 -4.28 23.66 4.27
N ILE A 109 -3.59 23.66 3.12
CA ILE A 109 -3.09 24.89 2.52
C ILE A 109 -4.26 25.53 1.77
N ASP A 110 -4.82 26.55 2.41
CA ASP A 110 -5.88 27.35 1.82
C ASP A 110 -5.26 28.42 0.90
N PHE A 111 -5.44 28.25 -0.41
CA PHE A 111 -5.04 29.23 -1.42
C PHE A 111 -6.18 30.22 -1.72
N THR A 112 -7.01 30.53 -0.72
CA THR A 112 -8.04 31.55 -0.85
C THR A 112 -7.38 32.92 -0.91
N PHE A 113 -7.21 33.43 -2.12
CA PHE A 113 -6.73 34.77 -2.40
C PHE A 113 -7.91 35.74 -2.49
N LYS A 114 -7.83 36.88 -1.82
CA LYS A 114 -8.80 37.98 -1.95
C LYS A 114 -8.08 39.17 -2.55
N ILE A 115 -8.56 39.64 -3.69
CA ILE A 115 -8.04 40.83 -4.36
C ILE A 115 -8.91 42.02 -3.96
N ASP A 116 -8.32 43.20 -3.85
CA ASP A 116 -9.10 44.43 -3.69
C ASP A 116 -9.75 44.79 -5.03
N GLU A 117 -11.04 44.45 -5.16
CA GLU A 117 -11.82 44.67 -6.37
C GLU A 117 -12.12 46.16 -6.65
N SER A 118 -11.81 47.07 -5.71
CA SER A 118 -11.96 48.52 -5.95
C SER A 118 -10.90 49.09 -6.90
N ILE A 119 -9.80 48.36 -7.09
CA ILE A 119 -8.64 48.79 -7.90
C ILE A 119 -8.75 48.28 -9.35
N PHE A 120 -9.47 47.18 -9.57
CA PHE A 120 -9.56 46.51 -10.86
C PHE A 120 -10.94 46.66 -11.48
N ASN A 121 -11.03 46.63 -12.80
CA ASN A 121 -12.31 46.38 -13.44
C ASN A 121 -12.72 44.91 -13.24
N LYS A 122 -14.01 44.61 -13.43
CA LYS A 122 -14.57 43.28 -13.16
C LYS A 122 -13.90 42.17 -13.98
N ASP A 123 -13.54 42.47 -15.23
CA ASP A 123 -12.96 41.49 -16.14
C ASP A 123 -11.51 41.16 -15.77
N GLU A 124 -10.73 42.16 -15.36
CA GLU A 124 -9.36 42.01 -14.84
C GLU A 124 -9.33 41.23 -13.53
N ALA A 125 -10.22 41.57 -12.59
CA ALA A 125 -10.35 40.83 -11.33
C ALA A 125 -10.69 39.35 -11.60
N GLN A 126 -11.63 39.08 -12.50
CA GLN A 126 -12.01 37.73 -12.88
C GLN A 126 -10.87 36.96 -13.58
N ALA A 127 -10.09 37.64 -14.43
CA ALA A 127 -8.92 37.06 -15.07
C ALA A 127 -7.83 36.67 -14.05
N LEU A 128 -7.60 37.53 -13.05
CA LEU A 128 -6.68 37.25 -11.94
C LEU A 128 -7.15 36.06 -11.08
N TYR A 129 -8.42 36.02 -10.69
CA TYR A 129 -8.99 34.88 -9.98
C TYR A 129 -8.84 33.57 -10.78
N THR A 130 -9.05 33.64 -12.10
CA THR A 130 -8.88 32.48 -13.00
C THR A 130 -7.44 32.01 -13.04
N HIS A 131 -6.47 32.92 -13.15
CA HIS A 131 -5.05 32.61 -13.10
C HIS A 131 -4.65 31.97 -11.76
N MET A 132 -5.09 32.56 -10.64
CA MET A 132 -4.78 32.03 -9.31
C MET A 132 -5.39 30.65 -9.08
N ARG A 133 -6.61 30.42 -9.59
CA ARG A 133 -7.25 29.10 -9.57
C ARG A 133 -6.49 28.08 -10.41
N HIS A 134 -5.97 28.49 -11.57
CA HIS A 134 -5.14 27.63 -12.42
C HIS A 134 -3.82 27.26 -11.72
N ILE A 135 -3.10 28.23 -11.16
CA ILE A 135 -1.86 27.99 -10.40
C ILE A 135 -2.10 27.02 -9.24
N THR A 136 -3.17 27.23 -8.48
CA THR A 136 -3.54 26.36 -7.36
C THR A 136 -3.82 24.93 -7.83
N LYS A 137 -4.50 24.79 -8.97
CA LYS A 137 -4.79 23.48 -9.56
C LYS A 137 -3.51 22.77 -10.01
N GLU A 138 -2.63 23.47 -10.73
CA GLU A 138 -1.35 22.93 -11.19
C GLU A 138 -0.47 22.48 -10.02
N TYR A 139 -0.38 23.29 -8.96
CA TYR A 139 0.33 22.92 -7.74
C TYR A 139 -0.18 21.60 -7.14
N ARG A 140 -1.51 21.44 -7.02
CA ARG A 140 -2.13 20.21 -6.49
C ARG A 140 -1.83 19.00 -7.37
N ILE A 141 -1.91 19.15 -8.69
CA ILE A 141 -1.60 18.10 -9.66
C ILE A 141 -0.13 17.66 -9.53
N GLN A 142 0.79 18.62 -9.53
CA GLN A 142 2.23 18.33 -9.42
C GLN A 142 2.56 17.65 -8.09
N ALA A 143 2.03 18.17 -6.98
CA ALA A 143 2.22 17.57 -5.66
C ALA A 143 1.67 16.14 -5.59
N MET A 144 0.50 15.89 -6.20
CA MET A 144 -0.06 14.55 -6.26
C MET A 144 0.79 13.60 -7.11
N SER A 145 1.24 14.06 -8.27
CA SER A 145 2.10 13.28 -9.18
C SER A 145 3.37 12.80 -8.46
N LEU A 146 4.08 13.71 -7.79
CA LEU A 146 5.27 13.39 -7.00
C LEU A 146 4.94 12.44 -5.85
N TYR A 147 3.80 12.64 -5.18
CA TYR A 147 3.38 11.77 -4.08
C TYR A 147 3.10 10.34 -4.56
N VAL A 148 2.37 10.17 -5.67
CA VAL A 148 2.14 8.85 -6.29
C VAL A 148 3.46 8.21 -6.73
N GLN A 149 4.36 8.97 -7.36
CA GLN A 149 5.66 8.47 -7.77
C GLN A 149 6.49 7.97 -6.57
N SER A 150 6.52 8.74 -5.47
CA SER A 150 7.24 8.37 -4.25
C SER A 150 6.68 7.09 -3.62
N THR A 151 5.36 7.00 -3.46
CA THR A 151 4.69 5.82 -2.88
C THR A 151 4.81 4.59 -3.78
N ASN A 152 4.79 4.77 -5.10
CA ASN A 152 5.04 3.68 -6.05
C ASN A 152 6.47 3.14 -5.93
N ARG A 153 7.47 4.04 -5.88
CA ARG A 153 8.88 3.64 -5.73
C ARG A 153 9.15 2.98 -4.38
N GLU A 154 8.54 3.48 -3.31
CA GLU A 154 8.64 2.88 -1.98
C GLU A 154 8.07 1.45 -1.92
N ARG A 155 6.98 1.20 -2.67
CA ARG A 155 6.39 -0.12 -2.85
C ARG A 155 7.32 -1.03 -3.66
N ASP A 156 7.84 -0.54 -4.79
CA ASP A 156 8.64 -1.33 -5.72
C ASP A 156 10.00 -1.72 -5.12
N ASN A 157 10.67 -0.81 -4.40
CA ASN A 157 11.97 -1.06 -3.74
C ASN A 157 11.92 -2.16 -2.67
N GLN A 158 10.74 -2.58 -2.21
CA GLN A 158 10.62 -3.70 -1.27
C GLN A 158 10.51 -5.07 -1.95
N THR A 159 10.22 -5.10 -3.24
CA THR A 159 10.20 -6.33 -4.02
C THR A 159 11.63 -6.83 -4.32
N TYR A 160 12.65 -5.95 -4.20
CA TYR A 160 14.02 -6.21 -4.61
C TYR A 160 15.05 -6.34 -3.46
N HIS A 161 14.62 -6.36 -2.17
CA HIS A 161 15.50 -6.43 -0.99
C HIS A 161 14.98 -7.34 0.15
#